data_AF-A0A9E5Z4M2-F1
#
_entry.id   AF-A0A9E5Z4M2-F1
#
_cell.length_a   1.000
_cell.length_b   1.000
_cell.length_c   1.000
_cell.angle_alpha   90.00
_cell.angle_beta   90.00
_cell.angle_gamma   90.00
#
_symmetry.space_group_name_H-M   'P 1'
#
loop_
_entity.id
_entity.type
_entity.pdbx_description
1 polymer ?
#
loop_
_entity_poly.entity_id
_entity_poly.type
_entity_poly.pdbx_seq_one_letter_code
_entity_poly.pdbx_strand_id
1 'polypeptide(L)'
;MVKGVMIGFGIMIILALIPIVHFVGIPLGPFIGGYYGVTAASDSQGSPGRKALIFCLWTGVLMFVVLIISGTILTLYTSVMPILIWGGVWVFTFYYGSMAGLGAWYAELKAKG
;
A
#
# COMPACT_ATOMS: atom_id res chain seq x y z
N MET A 1 9.21 -6.98 -9.87
CA MET A 1 8.54 -6.59 -8.60
C MET A 1 8.37 -5.07 -8.47
N VAL A 2 9.44 -4.28 -8.46
CA VAL A 2 9.37 -2.80 -8.31
C VAL A 2 8.37 -2.16 -9.28
N LYS A 3 8.39 -2.53 -10.57
CA LYS A 3 7.42 -2.07 -11.57
C LYS A 3 5.96 -2.29 -11.13
N GLY A 4 5.64 -3.49 -10.65
CA GLY A 4 4.30 -3.83 -10.17
C GLY A 4 3.89 -3.03 -8.94
N VAL A 5 4.82 -2.82 -8.00
CA VAL A 5 4.60 -1.98 -6.82
C VAL A 5 4.31 -0.53 -7.23
N MET A 6 5.06 0.03 -8.18
CA MET A 6 4.84 1.39 -8.67
C MET A 6 3.49 1.55 -9.36
N ILE A 7 3.05 0.53 -10.12
CA ILE A 7 1.71 0.51 -10.73
C ILE A 7 0.63 0.47 -9.64
N GLY A 8 0.78 -0.42 -8.66
CA GLY A 8 -0.15 -0.50 -7.53
C GLY A 8 -0.22 0.81 -6.75
N PHE A 9 0.91 1.46 -6.52
CA PHE A 9 1.00 2.75 -5.85
C PHE A 9 0.33 3.87 -6.65
N GLY A 10 0.49 3.88 -7.97
CA GLY A 10 -0.24 4.80 -8.85
C GLY A 10 -1.76 4.63 -8.73
N ILE A 11 -2.26 3.39 -8.66
CA ILE A 11 -3.68 3.10 -8.44
C ILE A 11 -4.15 3.65 -7.09
N MET A 12 -3.38 3.45 -6.02
CA MET A 12 -3.68 4.00 -4.69
C MET A 12 -3.83 5.52 -4.72
N ILE A 13 -2.91 6.22 -5.39
CA ILE A 13 -2.95 7.69 -5.53
C ILE A 13 -4.20 8.11 -6.30
N ILE A 14 -4.49 7.48 -7.45
CA ILE A 14 -5.65 7.83 -8.27
C ILE A 14 -6.94 7.68 -7.46
N LEU A 15 -7.08 6.57 -6.71
CA LEU A 15 -8.26 6.34 -5.86
C LEU A 15 -8.35 7.35 -4.71
N ALA A 16 -7.22 7.78 -4.15
CA ALA A 16 -7.16 8.80 -3.13
C ALA A 16 -7.45 10.23 -3.66
N LEU A 17 -7.40 10.48 -4.97
CA LEU A 17 -7.65 11.80 -5.56
C LEU A 17 -9.10 12.03 -5.98
N ILE A 18 -9.96 11.00 -5.98
CA ILE A 18 -11.35 11.10 -6.45
C ILE A 18 -12.29 11.25 -5.24
N PRO A 19 -12.81 12.45 -4.90
CA PRO A 19 -13.56 12.71 -3.66
C PRO A 19 -14.71 11.75 -3.40
N ILE A 20 -15.48 11.47 -4.46
CA ILE A 20 -16.67 10.61 -4.37
C ILE A 20 -16.36 9.16 -3.98
N VAL A 21 -15.13 8.68 -4.20
CA VAL A 21 -14.74 7.31 -3.83
C VAL A 21 -13.87 7.24 -2.57
N HIS A 22 -13.51 8.34 -1.91
CA HIS A 22 -12.52 8.33 -0.81
C HIS A 22 -12.85 7.32 0.30
N PHE A 23 -14.12 7.23 0.70
CA PHE A 23 -14.58 6.35 1.78
C PHE A 23 -14.31 4.86 1.52
N VAL A 24 -14.16 4.49 0.25
CA VAL A 24 -13.88 3.11 -0.19
C VAL A 24 -12.47 3.01 -0.76
N GLY A 25 -12.05 4.00 -1.54
CA GLY A 25 -10.78 4.06 -2.25
C GLY A 25 -9.58 4.24 -1.34
N ILE A 26 -9.68 4.98 -0.24
CA ILE A 26 -8.55 5.10 0.71
C ILE A 26 -8.36 3.78 1.49
N PRO A 27 -9.41 3.14 2.05
CA PRO A 27 -9.24 1.85 2.71
C PRO A 27 -8.89 0.69 1.75
N LEU A 28 -9.61 0.56 0.63
CA LEU A 28 -9.45 -0.58 -0.29
C LEU A 28 -8.43 -0.33 -1.40
N GLY A 29 -8.00 0.90 -1.62
CA GLY A 29 -6.99 1.27 -2.62
C GLY A 29 -5.72 0.43 -2.56
N PRO A 30 -5.09 0.20 -1.39
CA PRO A 30 -3.93 -0.69 -1.31
C PRO A 30 -4.23 -2.11 -1.79
N PHE A 31 -5.40 -2.69 -1.45
CA PHE A 31 -5.79 -4.00 -1.94
C PHE A 31 -5.95 -4.02 -3.47
N ILE A 32 -6.65 -3.05 -4.04
CA ILE A 32 -6.86 -2.93 -5.49
C ILE A 32 -5.51 -2.75 -6.20
N GLY A 33 -4.65 -1.88 -5.66
CA GLY A 33 -3.30 -1.65 -6.15
C GLY A 33 -2.44 -2.90 -6.10
N GLY A 34 -2.53 -3.70 -5.03
CA GLY A 34 -1.87 -5.00 -4.92
C GLY A 34 -2.37 -6.02 -5.95
N TYR A 35 -3.70 -6.11 -6.10
CA TYR A 35 -4.36 -7.03 -7.02
C TYR A 35 -3.93 -6.83 -8.47
N TYR A 36 -3.95 -5.58 -8.95
CA TYR A 36 -3.53 -5.27 -10.32
C TYR A 36 -2.01 -5.13 -10.45
N GLY A 37 -1.33 -4.54 -9.47
CA GLY A 37 0.09 -4.27 -9.52
C GLY A 37 0.95 -5.54 -9.60
N VAL A 38 0.58 -6.61 -8.88
CA VAL A 38 1.36 -7.86 -8.91
C VAL A 38 1.37 -8.52 -10.29
N THR A 39 0.31 -8.36 -11.08
CA THR A 39 0.23 -8.93 -12.45
C THR A 39 1.29 -8.35 -13.39
N ALA A 40 1.73 -7.12 -13.15
CA ALA A 40 2.80 -6.47 -13.90
C ALA A 40 4.21 -6.84 -13.38
N ALA A 41 4.30 -7.59 -12.28
CA ALA A 41 5.55 -8.19 -11.81
C ALA A 41 5.78 -9.53 -12.53
N SER A 42 6.07 -9.46 -13.84
CA SER A 42 6.56 -10.61 -14.59
C SER A 42 7.83 -11.18 -13.94
N ASP A 43 7.97 -12.50 -13.96
CA ASP A 43 9.22 -13.25 -13.68
C ASP A 43 9.63 -13.58 -12.25
N SER A 44 8.77 -13.44 -11.25
CA SER A 44 9.08 -14.10 -9.97
C SER A 44 8.66 -15.57 -10.03
N GLN A 45 9.58 -16.51 -10.22
CA GLN A 45 9.35 -17.96 -10.00
C GLN A 45 8.99 -18.32 -8.54
N GLY A 46 8.83 -17.35 -7.65
CA GLY A 46 8.43 -17.56 -6.26
C GLY A 46 6.96 -17.99 -6.10
N SER A 47 6.68 -18.66 -4.98
CA SER A 47 5.32 -19.00 -4.57
C SER A 47 4.44 -17.73 -4.43
N PRO A 48 3.10 -17.85 -4.57
CA PRO A 48 2.17 -16.73 -4.37
C PRO A 48 2.40 -15.96 -3.08
N GLY A 49 2.60 -16.67 -1.97
CA GLY A 49 2.88 -16.07 -0.66
C GLY A 49 4.20 -15.28 -0.64
N ARG A 50 5.26 -15.79 -1.29
CA ARG A 50 6.54 -15.07 -1.38
C ARG A 50 6.41 -13.78 -2.19
N LYS A 51 5.69 -13.82 -3.32
CA LYS A 51 5.42 -12.62 -4.13
C LYS A 51 4.64 -11.59 -3.34
N ALA A 52 3.57 -12.02 -2.68
CA ALA A 52 2.72 -11.17 -1.86
C ALA A 52 3.49 -10.52 -0.70
N LEU A 53 4.36 -11.28 -0.02
CA LEU A 53 5.19 -10.76 1.07
C LEU A 53 6.18 -9.70 0.57
N ILE A 54 6.84 -9.94 -0.56
CA ILE A 54 7.75 -8.95 -1.15
C ILE A 54 6.96 -7.71 -1.61
N PHE A 55 5.77 -7.86 -2.21
CA PHE A 55 4.93 -6.75 -2.61
C PHE A 55 4.45 -5.92 -1.39
N CYS A 56 4.05 -6.60 -0.32
CA CYS A 56 3.71 -6.02 0.98
C CYS A 56 4.86 -5.16 1.52
N LEU A 57 6.07 -5.72 1.56
CA LEU A 57 7.24 -5.04 2.10
C LEU A 57 7.57 -3.77 1.30
N TRP A 58 7.63 -3.86 -0.03
CA TRP A 58 7.93 -2.69 -0.86
C TRP A 58 6.84 -1.62 -0.81
N THR A 59 5.58 -2.02 -0.78
CA THR A 59 4.47 -1.08 -0.62
C THR A 59 4.51 -0.41 0.75
N GLY A 60 4.80 -1.18 1.81
CA GLY A 60 4.98 -0.68 3.17
C GLY A 60 6.10 0.36 3.25
N VAL A 61 7.26 0.09 2.64
CA VAL A 61 8.38 1.05 2.59
C VAL A 61 7.98 2.35 1.88
N LEU A 62 7.31 2.26 0.72
CA LEU A 62 6.85 3.47 0.01
C LEU A 62 5.86 4.28 0.84
N MET A 63 4.88 3.62 1.45
CA MET A 63 3.90 4.29 2.30
C MET A 63 4.52 4.86 3.57
N PHE A 64 5.52 4.19 4.14
CA PHE A 64 6.26 4.71 5.29
C PHE A 64 6.93 6.04 4.96
N VAL A 65 7.55 6.17 3.79
CA VAL A 65 8.16 7.44 3.34
C VAL A 65 7.10 8.55 3.26
N VAL A 66 5.96 8.28 2.62
CA VAL A 66 4.85 9.24 2.49
C VAL A 66 4.30 9.66 3.86
N LEU A 67 4.14 8.69 4.76
CA LEU A 67 3.57 8.91 6.09
C LEU A 67 4.57 9.59 7.04
N ILE A 68 5.87 9.32 6.93
CA ILE A 68 6.90 10.05 7.68
C ILE A 68 6.89 11.52 7.28
N ILE A 69 6.86 11.83 5.98
CA ILE A 69 6.84 13.22 5.50
C ILE A 69 5.59 13.92 6.04
N SER A 70 4.42 13.29 5.87
CA SER A 70 3.15 13.80 6.38
C SER A 70 3.16 13.99 7.91
N GLY A 71 3.67 13.00 8.66
CA GLY A 71 3.76 13.03 10.11
C GLY A 71 4.73 14.11 10.62
N THR A 72 5.83 14.32 9.92
CA THR A 72 6.79 15.39 10.22
C THR A 72 6.14 16.76 10.03
N ILE A 73 5.45 16.98 8.91
CA ILE A 73 4.70 18.22 8.66
C ILE A 73 3.66 18.44 9.77
N LEU A 74 2.85 17.43 10.09
CA LEU A 74 1.85 17.56 11.16
C LEU A 74 2.46 17.88 12.52
N THR A 75 3.62 17.31 12.83
CA THR A 75 4.35 17.59 14.09
C THR A 75 4.84 19.05 14.14
N LEU A 76 5.24 19.62 13.02
CA LEU A 76 5.75 20.99 12.94
C LEU A 76 4.65 22.06 12.96
N TYR A 77 3.49 21.77 12.37
CA TYR A 77 2.46 22.77 12.09
C TYR A 77 1.17 22.61 12.91
N THR A 78 1.06 21.59 13.76
CA THR A 78 -0.14 21.37 14.58
C THR A 78 0.20 21.13 16.04
N SER A 79 -0.77 21.34 16.94
CA SER A 79 -0.67 21.02 18.35
C SER A 79 -1.19 19.61 18.68
N VAL A 80 -1.31 18.73 17.68
CA VAL A 80 -1.75 17.34 17.88
C VAL A 80 -0.69 16.58 18.68
N MET A 81 -1.12 15.77 19.63
CA MET A 81 -0.21 14.98 20.46
C MET A 81 0.71 14.12 19.58
N PRO A 82 2.05 14.21 19.73
CA PRO A 82 3.00 13.49 18.86
C PRO A 82 2.74 11.98 18.81
N ILE A 83 2.33 11.38 19.92
CA ILE A 83 2.05 9.93 19.98
C ILE A 83 0.90 9.51 19.06
N LEU A 84 -0.09 10.38 18.83
CA LEU A 84 -1.20 10.09 17.91
C LEU A 84 -0.72 10.15 16.46
N ILE A 85 0.12 11.13 16.13
CA ILE A 85 0.71 11.28 14.79
C ILE A 85 1.58 10.06 14.47
N TRP A 86 2.57 9.77 15.31
CA TRP A 86 3.53 8.71 15.06
C TRP A 86 2.93 7.32 15.22
N GLY A 87 1.99 7.14 16.16
CA GLY A 87 1.17 5.92 16.24
C GLY A 87 0.39 5.67 14.96
N GLY A 88 -0.21 6.73 14.38
CA GLY A 88 -0.86 6.69 13.08
C GLY A 88 0.10 6.29 11.96
N VAL A 89 1.29 6.89 11.88
CA VAL A 89 2.32 6.54 10.88
C VAL A 89 2.61 5.04 10.90
N TRP A 90 2.82 4.45 12.08
CA TRP A 90 3.07 3.02 12.23
C TRP A 90 1.88 2.18 11.77
N VAL A 91 0.68 2.45 12.31
CA VAL A 91 -0.53 1.68 12.01
C VAL A 91 -0.85 1.72 10.52
N PHE A 92 -0.84 2.91 9.89
CA PHE A 92 -1.16 3.05 8.48
C PHE A 92 -0.08 2.45 7.57
N THR A 93 1.19 2.49 7.95
CA THR A 93 2.27 1.82 7.19
C THR A 93 2.02 0.32 7.11
N PHE A 94 1.77 -0.33 8.25
CA PHE A 94 1.47 -1.75 8.30
C PHE A 94 0.16 -2.09 7.59
N TYR A 95 -0.86 -1.25 7.75
CA TYR A 95 -2.15 -1.42 7.09
C TYR A 95 -2.00 -1.42 5.56
N TYR A 96 -1.39 -0.38 4.98
CA TYR A 96 -1.24 -0.29 3.53
C TYR A 96 -0.37 -1.40 2.96
N GLY A 97 0.75 -1.72 3.62
CA GLY A 97 1.62 -2.82 3.19
C GLY A 97 0.88 -4.16 3.19
N SER A 98 0.22 -4.50 4.31
CA SER A 98 -0.50 -5.77 4.44
C SER A 98 -1.70 -5.88 3.51
N MET A 99 -2.50 -4.81 3.35
CA MET A 99 -3.63 -4.79 2.41
C MET A 99 -3.19 -4.95 0.95
N ALA A 100 -2.09 -4.32 0.56
CA ALA A 100 -1.52 -4.52 -0.77
C ALA A 100 -0.96 -5.94 -0.95
N GLY A 101 -0.33 -6.50 0.09
CA GLY A 101 0.07 -7.90 0.12
C GLY A 101 -1.10 -8.86 -0.06
N LEU A 102 -2.23 -8.62 0.63
CA LEU A 102 -3.44 -9.42 0.50
C LEU A 102 -4.02 -9.36 -0.92
N GLY A 103 -4.08 -8.18 -1.52
CA GLY A 103 -4.52 -8.01 -2.91
C GLY A 103 -3.62 -8.78 -3.89
N ALA A 104 -2.30 -8.67 -3.72
CA ALA A 104 -1.32 -9.39 -4.52
C ALA A 104 -1.43 -10.91 -4.36
N TRP A 105 -1.65 -11.40 -3.12
CA TRP A 105 -1.80 -12.83 -2.87
C TRP A 105 -3.07 -13.38 -3.51
N TYR A 106 -4.19 -12.66 -3.38
CA TYR A 106 -5.46 -13.04 -3.98
C TYR A 106 -5.35 -13.15 -5.51
N ALA A 107 -4.70 -12.17 -6.17
CA ALA A 107 -4.47 -12.21 -7.61
C ALA A 107 -3.63 -13.43 -8.05
N GLU A 108 -2.56 -13.74 -7.32
CA GLU A 108 -1.70 -14.88 -7.62
C GLU A 108 -2.36 -16.24 -7.37
N LEU A 109 -3.23 -16.36 -6.37
CA LEU A 109 -4.03 -17.58 -6.16
C LEU A 109 -5.07 -17.75 -7.27
N LYS A 110 -5.76 -16.66 -7.64
CA LYS A 110 -6.74 -16.66 -8.72
C LYS A 110 -6.13 -17.02 -10.07
N ALA A 111 -4.89 -16.61 -10.35
CA ALA A 111 -4.22 -16.97 -11.61
C ALA A 111 -3.87 -18.46 -11.73
N LYS A 112 -3.94 -19.23 -10.63
CA LYS A 112 -3.59 -20.66 -10.59
C LYS A 112 -4.80 -21.60 -10.52
N GLY A 113 -5.99 -21.08 -10.20
CA GLY A 113 -7.24 -21.85 -10.16
C GLY A 113 -8.06 -21.59 -11.42
#